data_AF-A0A1Y3ETK2-F1
#
_entry.id   AF-A0A1Y3ETK2-F1
#
_cell.length_a   1.000
_cell.length_b   1.000
_cell.length_c   1.000
_cell.angle_alpha   90.00
_cell.angle_beta   90.00
_cell.angle_gamma   90.00
#
_symmetry.space_group_name_H-M   'P 1'
#
loop_
_entity.id
_entity.type
_entity.pdbx_description
1 polymer ?
#
loop_
_entity_poly.entity_id
_entity_poly.type
_entity_poly.pdbx_seq_one_letter_code
_entity_poly.pdbx_strand_id
1 'polypeptide(L)'
;MAVDQDSLYVTEHEKEVVNEFCYLLEKSRQLFNGLRRVEFLYPTMPVDLQLFSGKHWMQHFFRTFDVFTRLWKFQQQNRVRTSNTAYLLEAYAFYLAIRSRQYFCTAGLDEKPELALKKLRYHARFIVVCLLLKKMKQVRDLIKDMNRLVDSYISRYDRDDQLDWSLVLTEIKTFVEADNVVNIVDIDSSSVIISHRLAAYSLPYVEKNAFSFGLTLTEALVIGCTRNQVTFGEFTLDMYWILQVLEYEIEDDSNYANHRVDSSPAPGKSFSVSNSGESSNANPRKCLLYKPKFDFLLQHMLCSYEQLGPDSVLLIYISGDGCSPQAKAGSESYDSGGVVLNCGEVSRNSGDFVDDYYSEPPCNLQCLYPGDLYPLLRKPLLLIVESNNSTAFLSMKSLFGQPLIVMCSPVDMPLFLQEQPQRGSIFTMFLHCPLTAYCFVCNIVRIPVALWDKCQAHVDKFYAEASRLLVRSKLVDSSYKAFYSDAFLRTLLLRFLFCQCTLRMHRNFRGNHDYLPRSSPPLEDAEIVQSPNLIRLVLDLACILDVLSAFRESDETVC
;
A
#
# COMPACT_ATOMS: atom_id res chain seq x y z
N MET A 1 -30.72 33.57 -25.43
CA MET A 1 -30.53 33.58 -23.97
C MET A 1 -29.39 32.63 -23.68
N ALA A 2 -28.32 33.16 -23.08
CA ALA A 2 -27.07 32.44 -22.89
C ALA A 2 -27.28 31.20 -22.02
N VAL A 3 -26.61 30.13 -22.44
CA VAL A 3 -26.50 28.84 -21.75
C VAL A 3 -25.59 29.06 -20.55
N ASP A 4 -26.11 28.97 -19.33
CA ASP A 4 -25.28 28.86 -18.14
C ASP A 4 -24.85 27.41 -17.96
N GLN A 5 -23.53 27.26 -17.97
CA GLN A 5 -22.77 26.03 -17.88
C GLN A 5 -22.82 25.43 -16.46
N ASP A 6 -22.91 24.10 -16.41
CA ASP A 6 -22.20 23.21 -15.50
C ASP A 6 -21.92 23.71 -14.06
N SER A 7 -22.77 23.29 -13.12
CA SER A 7 -22.26 22.90 -11.81
C SER A 7 -23.03 21.69 -11.30
N LEU A 8 -22.35 20.54 -11.25
CA LEU A 8 -22.78 19.38 -10.51
C LEU A 8 -23.08 19.81 -9.06
N TYR A 9 -24.23 19.40 -8.53
CA TYR A 9 -24.63 19.71 -7.15
C TYR A 9 -23.70 19.01 -6.15
N VAL A 10 -22.56 19.63 -5.83
CA VAL A 10 -21.79 19.28 -4.63
C VAL A 10 -22.68 19.61 -3.44
N THR A 11 -22.99 18.59 -2.63
CA THR A 11 -23.87 18.74 -1.47
C THR A 11 -23.26 19.75 -0.49
N GLU A 12 -24.10 20.47 0.26
CA GLU A 12 -23.64 21.43 1.26
C GLU A 12 -22.69 20.78 2.27
N HIS A 13 -22.95 19.52 2.62
CA HIS A 13 -22.11 18.69 3.46
C HIS A 13 -20.72 18.42 2.86
N GLU A 14 -20.61 18.08 1.56
CA GLU A 14 -19.31 17.87 0.91
C GLU A 14 -18.49 19.18 0.85
N LYS A 15 -19.15 20.32 0.64
CA LYS A 15 -18.51 21.63 0.71
C LYS A 15 -17.98 21.91 2.12
N GLU A 16 -18.75 21.60 3.16
CA GLU A 16 -18.31 21.72 4.56
C GLU A 16 -17.10 20.84 4.87
N VAL A 17 -17.10 19.58 4.44
CA VAL A 17 -15.98 18.64 4.61
C VAL A 17 -14.72 19.19 3.93
N VAL A 18 -14.81 19.60 2.66
CA VAL A 18 -13.66 20.17 1.93
C VAL A 18 -13.17 21.46 2.60
N ASN A 19 -14.09 22.34 3.00
CA ASN A 19 -13.73 23.59 3.68
C ASN A 19 -13.06 23.35 5.03
N GLU A 20 -13.55 22.41 5.84
CA GLU A 20 -12.93 22.05 7.11
C GLU A 20 -11.54 21.46 6.90
N PHE A 21 -11.36 20.57 5.91
CA PHE A 21 -10.05 20.04 5.56
C PHE A 21 -9.07 21.14 5.18
N CYS A 22 -9.44 22.01 4.23
CA CYS A 22 -8.63 23.12 3.77
C CYS A 22 -8.29 24.08 4.92
N TYR A 23 -9.26 24.40 5.78
CA TYR A 23 -9.06 25.21 6.96
C TYR A 23 -8.07 24.59 7.95
N LEU A 24 -8.23 23.30 8.28
CA LEU A 24 -7.34 22.60 9.20
C LEU A 24 -5.92 22.49 8.64
N LEU A 25 -5.79 22.21 7.34
CA LEU A 25 -4.50 22.12 6.67
C LEU A 25 -3.77 23.47 6.67
N GLU A 26 -4.43 24.53 6.21
CA GLU A 26 -3.87 25.89 6.16
C GLU A 26 -3.48 26.37 7.57
N LYS A 27 -4.37 26.18 8.55
CA LYS A 27 -4.11 26.53 9.95
C LYS A 27 -2.95 25.74 10.54
N SER A 28 -2.83 24.45 10.22
CA SER A 28 -1.72 23.61 10.70
C SER A 28 -0.37 24.14 10.20
N ARG A 29 -0.29 24.53 8.92
CA ARG A 29 0.90 25.11 8.30
C ARG A 29 1.26 26.46 8.90
N GLN A 30 0.27 27.34 9.09
CA GLN A 30 0.48 28.66 9.72
C GLN A 30 1.00 28.53 11.15
N LEU A 31 0.36 27.68 11.97
CA LEU A 31 0.78 27.46 13.36
C LEU A 31 2.17 26.82 13.46
N PHE A 32 2.49 25.86 12.57
CA PHE A 32 3.80 25.24 12.51
C PHE A 32 4.91 26.21 12.11
N ASN A 33 4.66 27.10 11.15
CA ASN A 33 5.59 28.18 10.82
C ASN A 33 5.81 29.13 12.00
N GLY A 34 4.78 29.36 12.82
CA GLY A 34 4.89 30.10 14.08
C GLY A 34 5.82 29.41 15.10
N LEU A 35 5.81 28.07 15.18
CA LEU A 35 6.74 27.32 16.05
C LEU A 35 8.19 27.42 15.59
N ARG A 36 8.45 27.55 14.28
CA ARG A 36 9.80 27.76 13.72
C ARG A 36 10.36 29.14 14.03
N ARG A 37 9.52 30.18 14.10
CA ARG A 37 9.96 31.56 14.39
C ARG A 37 10.42 31.80 15.82
N VAL A 38 9.91 31.04 16.79
CA VAL A 38 10.31 31.13 18.20
C VAL A 38 11.80 30.76 18.37
N GLU A 39 12.35 29.95 17.47
CA GLU A 39 13.76 29.50 17.50
C GLU A 39 14.76 30.60 17.11
N PHE A 40 14.42 31.45 16.13
CA PHE A 40 15.31 32.51 15.65
C PHE A 40 15.61 33.59 16.71
N LEU A 41 14.77 33.69 17.74
CA LEU A 41 14.97 34.65 18.82
C LEU A 41 15.94 34.16 19.90
N TYR A 42 16.18 32.84 20.04
CA TYR A 42 16.99 32.29 21.15
C TYR A 42 17.81 31.03 20.77
N PRO A 43 18.88 31.15 19.95
CA PRO A 43 19.58 30.00 19.36
C PRO A 43 20.51 29.20 20.30
N THR A 44 20.92 29.75 21.44
CA THR A 44 22.00 29.20 22.30
C THR A 44 21.56 28.91 23.74
N MET A 45 20.27 28.86 23.98
CA MET A 45 19.69 28.98 25.32
C MET A 45 19.57 27.58 25.98
N PRO A 46 20.24 27.30 27.13
CA PRO A 46 20.21 26.00 27.80
C PRO A 46 18.79 25.59 28.24
N VAL A 47 18.48 24.29 28.19
CA VAL A 47 17.16 23.72 28.51
C VAL A 47 16.63 24.18 29.88
N ASP A 48 17.53 24.37 30.85
CA ASP A 48 17.18 24.79 32.21
C ASP A 48 16.71 26.26 32.31
N LEU A 49 17.21 27.16 31.44
CA LEU A 49 16.73 28.54 31.41
C LEU A 49 15.46 28.72 30.54
N GLN A 50 15.10 27.75 29.66
CA GLN A 50 13.89 27.83 28.83
C GLN A 50 12.61 27.76 29.68
N LEU A 51 12.72 27.21 30.89
CA LEU A 51 11.66 27.19 31.90
C LEU A 51 11.32 28.60 32.43
N PHE A 52 12.25 29.57 32.36
CA PHE A 52 12.06 30.92 32.88
C PHE A 52 11.48 31.91 31.86
N SER A 53 11.70 31.72 30.56
CA SER A 53 11.14 32.57 29.49
C SER A 53 9.85 31.97 28.89
N GLY A 54 8.79 31.95 29.69
CA GLY A 54 7.41 32.06 29.21
C GLY A 54 6.72 30.76 28.74
N LYS A 55 5.66 30.38 29.48
CA LYS A 55 4.65 29.34 29.15
C LYS A 55 3.98 29.50 27.75
N HIS A 56 4.28 30.56 27.00
CA HIS A 56 3.67 30.90 25.72
C HIS A 56 4.03 29.92 24.59
N TRP A 57 5.28 29.45 24.50
CA TRP A 57 5.66 28.47 23.47
C TRP A 57 4.94 27.14 23.68
N MET A 58 4.74 26.73 24.94
CA MET A 58 4.08 25.48 25.32
C MET A 58 2.60 25.53 24.95
N GLN A 59 1.92 26.65 25.24
CA GLN A 59 0.54 26.87 24.79
C GLN A 59 0.42 26.87 23.26
N HIS A 60 1.34 27.53 22.56
CA HIS A 60 1.36 27.57 21.10
C HIS A 60 1.64 26.18 20.50
N PHE A 61 2.53 25.40 21.11
CA PHE A 61 2.80 24.00 20.74
C PHE A 61 1.54 23.15 20.90
N PHE A 62 0.88 23.15 22.05
CA PHE A 62 -0.33 22.34 22.24
C PHE A 62 -1.46 22.76 21.30
N ARG A 63 -1.63 24.07 21.05
CA ARG A 63 -2.58 24.56 20.05
C ARG A 63 -2.26 24.02 18.65
N THR A 64 -0.98 24.00 18.28
CA THR A 64 -0.53 23.46 16.99
C THR A 64 -0.78 21.95 16.94
N PHE A 65 -0.35 21.22 17.97
CA PHE A 65 -0.50 19.77 18.09
C PHE A 65 -1.98 19.33 18.05
N ASP A 66 -2.87 20.08 18.69
CA ASP A 66 -4.31 19.79 18.67
C ASP A 66 -4.89 19.98 17.26
N VAL A 67 -4.45 20.99 16.50
CA VAL A 67 -4.86 21.16 15.09
C VAL A 67 -4.35 20.02 14.22
N PHE A 68 -3.08 19.61 14.35
CA PHE A 68 -2.56 18.43 13.64
C PHE A 68 -3.29 17.14 14.02
N THR A 69 -3.65 16.98 15.31
CA THR A 69 -4.42 15.82 15.78
C THR A 69 -5.83 15.82 15.21
N ARG A 70 -6.48 16.99 15.12
CA ARG A 70 -7.78 17.14 14.45
C ARG A 70 -7.70 16.84 12.97
N LEU A 71 -6.68 17.34 12.27
CA LEU A 71 -6.46 17.06 10.86
C LEU A 71 -6.24 15.55 10.62
N TRP A 72 -5.43 14.89 11.45
CA TRP A 72 -5.23 13.44 11.39
C TRP A 72 -6.55 12.67 11.58
N LYS A 73 -7.33 13.03 12.62
CA LYS A 73 -8.64 12.42 12.87
C LYS A 73 -9.60 12.66 11.72
N PHE A 74 -9.60 13.86 11.16
CA PHE A 74 -10.44 14.22 10.02
C PHE A 74 -10.10 13.35 8.80
N GLN A 75 -8.81 13.16 8.49
CA GLN A 75 -8.36 12.28 7.41
C GLN A 75 -8.74 10.81 7.65
N GLN A 76 -8.71 10.36 8.91
CA GLN A 76 -9.12 9.01 9.31
C GLN A 76 -10.64 8.81 9.21
N GLN A 77 -11.43 9.76 9.70
CA GLN A 77 -12.89 9.69 9.77
C GLN A 77 -13.54 9.85 8.39
N ASN A 78 -13.06 10.79 7.58
CA ASN A 78 -13.52 10.95 6.20
C ASN A 78 -12.84 9.96 5.24
N ARG A 79 -11.97 9.08 5.76
CA ARG A 79 -11.17 8.07 5.03
C ARG A 79 -10.49 8.62 3.76
N VAL A 80 -10.28 9.93 3.73
CA VAL A 80 -9.40 10.65 2.81
C VAL A 80 -7.96 10.49 3.35
N ARG A 81 -7.51 9.25 3.48
CA ARG A 81 -6.08 8.96 3.56
C ARG A 81 -5.55 9.14 2.16
N THR A 82 -5.37 10.38 1.73
CA THR A 82 -4.51 10.65 0.60
C THR A 82 -3.11 10.30 1.07
N SER A 83 -2.60 9.13 0.67
CA SER A 83 -1.16 8.84 0.73
C SER A 83 -0.43 9.68 -0.31
N ASN A 84 -0.74 10.97 -0.37
CA ASN A 84 0.00 11.92 -1.14
C ASN A 84 1.31 12.15 -0.40
N THR A 85 2.41 11.78 -1.04
CA THR A 85 3.76 11.90 -0.51
C THR A 85 4.08 13.31 0.00
N ALA A 86 3.55 14.37 -0.60
CA ALA A 86 3.76 15.74 -0.12
C ALA A 86 3.20 15.96 1.30
N TYR A 87 1.98 15.52 1.58
CA TYR A 87 1.37 15.63 2.91
C TYR A 87 2.09 14.75 3.94
N LEU A 88 2.57 13.57 3.52
CA LEU A 88 3.38 12.71 4.38
C LEU A 88 4.71 13.36 4.75
N LEU A 89 5.37 14.04 3.81
CA LEU A 89 6.62 14.78 4.07
C LEU A 89 6.40 15.98 5.01
N GLU A 90 5.29 16.70 4.87
CA GLU A 90 4.91 17.78 5.81
C GLU A 90 4.68 17.23 7.22
N ALA A 91 3.92 16.14 7.35
CA ALA A 91 3.68 15.49 8.64
C ALA A 91 4.99 14.96 9.24
N TYR A 92 5.86 14.38 8.42
CA TYR A 92 7.18 13.93 8.83
C TYR A 92 8.02 15.09 9.39
N ALA A 93 8.09 16.22 8.69
CA ALA A 93 8.84 17.40 9.14
C ALA A 93 8.29 17.94 10.48
N PHE A 94 6.97 17.95 10.65
CA PHE A 94 6.32 18.32 11.91
C PHE A 94 6.72 17.38 13.05
N TYR A 95 6.57 16.06 12.87
CA TYR A 95 6.88 15.09 13.91
C TYR A 95 8.37 14.99 14.24
N LEU A 96 9.23 15.18 13.24
CA LEU A 96 10.67 15.27 13.45
C LEU A 96 11.04 16.49 14.29
N ALA A 97 10.41 17.65 14.03
CA ALA A 97 10.61 18.86 14.82
C ALA A 97 10.18 18.68 16.29
N ILE A 98 9.08 17.96 16.55
CA ILE A 98 8.68 17.61 17.91
C ILE A 98 9.77 16.79 18.62
N ARG A 99 10.36 15.81 17.91
CA ARG A 99 11.41 14.96 18.47
C ARG A 99 12.69 15.74 18.76
N SER A 100 13.18 16.47 17.76
CA SER A 100 14.48 17.16 17.86
C SER A 100 14.48 18.26 18.91
N ARG A 101 13.34 18.93 19.10
CA ARG A 101 13.17 20.04 20.05
C ARG A 101 12.67 19.60 21.42
N GLN A 102 12.40 18.31 21.60
CA GLN A 102 11.97 17.73 22.87
C GLN A 102 10.74 18.42 23.48
N TYR A 103 9.72 18.78 22.68
CA TYR A 103 8.52 19.48 23.19
C TYR A 103 7.73 18.69 24.25
N PHE A 104 7.95 17.38 24.37
CA PHE A 104 7.40 16.51 25.42
C PHE A 104 8.43 16.13 26.50
N CYS A 105 9.44 16.96 26.77
CA CYS A 105 10.44 16.73 27.82
C CYS A 105 9.80 16.66 29.22
N THR A 106 8.76 17.46 29.48
CA THR A 106 8.06 17.51 30.77
C THR A 106 7.01 16.40 30.96
N ALA A 107 6.74 15.59 29.93
CA ALA A 107 5.68 14.57 29.95
C ALA A 107 5.85 13.45 30.99
N GLY A 108 7.05 13.29 31.55
CA GLY A 108 7.34 12.36 32.65
C GLY A 108 7.54 13.02 34.01
N LEU A 109 7.30 14.33 34.13
CA LEU A 109 7.38 15.07 35.39
C LEU A 109 5.98 15.40 35.94
N ASP A 110 4.95 15.37 35.07
CA ASP A 110 3.56 15.59 35.44
C ASP A 110 2.93 14.33 36.04
N GLU A 111 2.24 14.47 37.19
CA GLU A 111 1.43 13.40 37.78
C GLU A 111 0.21 13.04 36.90
N LYS A 112 -0.16 13.89 35.94
CA LYS A 112 -1.31 13.68 35.06
C LYS A 112 -0.95 12.83 33.82
N PRO A 113 -1.66 11.72 33.55
CA PRO A 113 -1.36 10.80 32.44
C PRO A 113 -1.64 11.39 31.04
N GLU A 114 -2.38 12.49 30.94
CA GLU A 114 -2.81 13.07 29.67
C GLU A 114 -1.65 13.45 28.75
N LEU A 115 -0.58 14.01 29.32
CA LEU A 115 0.57 14.46 28.56
C LEU A 115 1.41 13.26 28.07
N ALA A 116 1.54 12.22 28.88
CA ALA A 116 2.16 10.96 28.51
C ALA A 116 1.38 10.27 27.37
N LEU A 117 0.04 10.24 27.44
CA LEU A 117 -0.81 9.72 26.37
C LEU A 117 -0.68 10.51 25.06
N LYS A 118 -0.60 11.85 25.13
CA LYS A 118 -0.32 12.66 23.93
C LYS A 118 1.02 12.31 23.31
N LYS A 119 2.06 12.06 24.13
CA LYS A 119 3.40 11.65 23.68
C LYS A 119 3.42 10.26 23.04
N LEU A 120 2.70 9.29 23.60
CA LEU A 120 2.54 7.93 23.03
C LEU A 120 1.83 7.98 21.67
N ARG A 121 0.70 8.70 21.59
CA ARG A 121 -0.04 8.87 20.33
C ARG A 121 0.78 9.60 19.27
N TYR A 122 1.59 10.57 19.67
CA TYR A 122 2.56 11.21 18.79
C TYR A 122 3.57 10.20 18.23
N HIS A 123 4.21 9.38 19.08
CA HIS A 123 5.18 8.38 18.64
C HIS A 123 4.56 7.37 17.68
N ALA A 124 3.39 6.81 18.01
CA ALA A 124 2.68 5.87 17.15
C ALA A 124 2.39 6.47 15.76
N ARG A 125 1.90 7.72 15.69
CA ARG A 125 1.66 8.40 14.40
C ARG A 125 2.96 8.69 13.64
N PHE A 126 4.03 9.05 14.34
CA PHE A 126 5.32 9.29 13.68
C PHE A 126 5.89 8.01 13.08
N ILE A 127 5.73 6.86 13.76
CA ILE A 127 6.09 5.54 13.22
C ILE A 127 5.31 5.26 11.93
N VAL A 128 3.98 5.48 11.91
CA VAL A 128 3.17 5.31 10.70
C VAL A 128 3.69 6.15 9.53
N VAL A 129 3.98 7.44 9.77
CA VAL A 129 4.51 8.33 8.72
C VAL A 129 5.87 7.84 8.22
N CYS A 130 6.76 7.42 9.12
CA CYS A 130 8.08 6.91 8.74
C CYS A 130 7.98 5.58 7.95
N LEU A 131 7.06 4.69 8.32
CA LEU A 131 6.78 3.46 7.58
C LEU A 131 6.31 3.77 6.16
N LEU A 132 5.31 4.65 6.03
CA LEU A 132 4.75 5.04 4.73
C LEU A 132 5.80 5.69 3.83
N LEU A 133 6.76 6.43 4.39
CA LEU A 133 7.91 7.02 3.67
C LEU A 133 9.12 6.06 3.54
N LYS A 134 9.00 4.79 3.94
CA LYS A 134 10.07 3.77 4.00
C LYS A 134 11.35 4.21 4.73
N LYS A 135 11.25 5.14 5.70
CA LYS A 135 12.37 5.60 6.55
C LYS A 135 12.67 4.60 7.69
N MET A 136 13.02 3.37 7.34
CA MET A 136 13.10 2.24 8.28
C MET A 136 14.16 2.39 9.39
N LYS A 137 15.25 3.14 9.14
CA LYS A 137 16.22 3.46 10.21
C LYS A 137 15.52 4.21 11.36
N GLN A 138 14.71 5.21 11.02
CA GLN A 138 13.99 6.00 12.01
C GLN A 138 12.87 5.22 12.67
N VAL A 139 12.18 4.34 11.92
CA VAL A 139 11.19 3.41 12.50
C VAL A 139 11.82 2.58 13.61
N ARG A 140 13.00 1.99 13.38
CA ARG A 140 13.71 1.18 14.39
C ARG A 140 14.07 2.00 15.64
N ASP A 141 14.51 3.24 15.48
CA ASP A 141 14.82 4.11 16.61
C ASP A 141 13.54 4.48 17.39
N LEU A 142 12.48 4.85 16.68
CA LEU A 142 11.19 5.19 17.28
C LEU A 142 10.54 4.02 18.02
N ILE A 143 10.73 2.78 17.56
CA ILE A 143 10.26 1.58 18.27
C ILE A 143 10.99 1.40 19.61
N LYS A 144 12.30 1.63 19.63
CA LYS A 144 13.07 1.58 20.89
C LYS A 144 12.61 2.65 21.87
N ASP A 145 12.35 3.86 21.37
CA ASP A 145 11.82 4.95 22.19
C ASP A 145 10.39 4.66 22.67
N MET A 146 9.52 4.15 21.80
CA MET A 146 8.15 3.74 22.13
C MET A 146 8.15 2.67 23.22
N ASN A 147 9.05 1.68 23.15
CA ASN A 147 9.19 0.65 24.18
C ASN A 147 9.43 1.27 25.56
N ARG A 148 10.43 2.17 25.67
CA ARG A 148 10.73 2.89 26.91
C ARG A 148 9.57 3.74 27.40
N LEU A 149 8.82 4.36 26.48
CA LEU A 149 7.67 5.20 26.82
C LEU A 149 6.50 4.36 27.34
N VAL A 150 6.24 3.20 26.74
CA VAL A 150 5.19 2.27 27.19
C VAL A 150 5.56 1.70 28.56
N ASP A 151 6.80 1.23 28.76
CA ASP A 151 7.27 0.73 30.06
C ASP A 151 7.14 1.80 31.16
N SER A 152 7.54 3.04 30.85
CA SER A 152 7.40 4.16 31.78
C SER A 152 5.94 4.56 32.00
N TYR A 153 5.04 4.33 31.05
CA TYR A 153 3.62 4.65 31.18
C TYR A 153 2.94 3.64 32.10
N ILE A 154 3.15 2.34 31.84
CA ILE A 154 2.57 1.23 32.61
C ILE A 154 3.05 1.27 34.06
N SER A 155 4.35 1.53 34.29
CA SER A 155 4.91 1.57 35.65
C SER A 155 4.45 2.76 36.49
N ARG A 156 4.03 3.87 35.86
CA ARG A 156 3.67 5.11 36.57
C ARG A 156 2.18 5.33 36.73
N TYR A 157 1.37 4.84 35.80
CA TYR A 157 -0.06 5.13 35.76
C TYR A 157 -0.85 3.83 35.78
N ASP A 158 -1.64 3.60 36.83
CA ASP A 158 -2.56 2.47 36.94
C ASP A 158 -3.85 2.77 36.17
N ARG A 159 -3.99 2.19 34.97
CA ARG A 159 -5.06 2.51 34.01
C ARG A 159 -5.47 1.27 33.21
N ASP A 160 -6.73 1.24 32.79
CA ASP A 160 -7.27 0.14 31.98
C ASP A 160 -6.62 0.06 30.57
N ASP A 161 -6.05 1.14 30.04
CA ASP A 161 -5.47 1.22 28.69
C ASP A 161 -4.01 0.75 28.59
N GLN A 162 -3.42 0.22 29.67
CA GLN A 162 -2.06 -0.33 29.66
C GLN A 162 -1.89 -1.52 28.68
N LEU A 163 -2.88 -2.40 28.64
CA LEU A 163 -2.88 -3.56 27.74
C LEU A 163 -2.97 -3.12 26.28
N ASP A 164 -3.78 -2.09 26.00
CA ASP A 164 -3.93 -1.53 24.64
C ASP A 164 -2.59 -1.00 24.11
N TRP A 165 -1.84 -0.25 24.92
CA TRP A 165 -0.53 0.28 24.50
C TRP A 165 0.54 -0.80 24.34
N SER A 166 0.48 -1.85 25.16
CA SER A 166 1.34 -3.03 25.01
C SER A 166 1.03 -3.78 23.71
N LEU A 167 -0.25 -3.89 23.37
CA LEU A 167 -0.74 -4.49 22.14
C LEU A 167 -0.31 -3.67 20.93
N VAL A 168 -0.47 -2.34 20.95
CA VAL A 168 0.02 -1.42 19.90
C VAL A 168 1.52 -1.58 19.68
N LEU A 169 2.33 -1.66 20.73
CA LEU A 169 3.77 -1.88 20.59
C LEU A 169 4.10 -3.24 19.98
N THR A 170 3.35 -4.28 20.36
CA THR A 170 3.50 -5.63 19.80
C THR A 170 3.13 -5.63 18.32
N GLU A 171 2.00 -5.03 17.95
CA GLU A 171 1.58 -4.85 16.55
C GLU A 171 2.65 -4.15 15.71
N ILE A 172 3.27 -3.09 16.22
CA ILE A 172 4.34 -2.38 15.51
C ILE A 172 5.54 -3.30 15.27
N LYS A 173 5.97 -4.05 16.30
CA LYS A 173 7.12 -4.95 16.20
C LYS A 173 6.84 -6.09 15.21
N THR A 174 5.69 -6.76 15.35
CA THR A 174 5.28 -7.84 14.44
C THR A 174 5.11 -7.35 13.02
N PHE A 175 4.60 -6.12 12.81
CA PHE A 175 4.48 -5.53 11.47
C PHE A 175 5.83 -5.31 10.81
N VAL A 176 6.80 -4.74 11.52
CA VAL A 176 8.16 -4.50 10.98
C VAL A 176 8.92 -5.81 10.76
N GLU A 177 8.72 -6.80 11.63
CA GLU A 177 9.29 -8.14 11.45
C GLU A 177 8.70 -8.84 10.22
N ALA A 178 7.38 -8.73 10.01
CA ALA A 178 6.69 -9.32 8.87
C ALA A 178 7.06 -8.65 7.52
N ASP A 179 7.36 -7.34 7.50
CA ASP A 179 7.89 -6.64 6.31
C ASP A 179 9.31 -7.12 5.93
N ASN A 180 10.12 -7.52 6.92
CA ASN A 180 11.51 -7.92 6.72
C ASN A 180 11.65 -9.42 6.36
N VAL A 181 11.00 -9.82 5.25
CA VAL A 181 10.95 -11.22 4.80
C VAL A 181 12.34 -11.77 4.45
N VAL A 182 13.16 -10.95 3.77
CA VAL A 182 14.52 -11.29 3.35
C VAL A 182 15.46 -10.19 3.82
N ASN A 183 16.42 -10.54 4.67
CA ASN A 183 17.39 -9.59 5.20
C ASN A 183 18.56 -9.41 4.23
N ILE A 184 18.61 -8.24 3.59
CA ILE A 184 19.69 -7.86 2.68
C ILE A 184 20.82 -7.26 3.50
N VAL A 185 22.03 -7.76 3.36
CA VAL A 185 23.18 -7.37 4.18
C VAL A 185 24.34 -6.84 3.34
N ASP A 186 25.03 -5.84 3.87
CA ASP A 186 26.29 -5.36 3.31
C ASP A 186 27.48 -6.24 3.75
N ILE A 187 28.69 -5.91 3.27
CA ILE A 187 29.97 -6.57 3.60
C ILE A 187 30.17 -6.64 5.12
N ASP A 188 29.78 -5.58 5.84
CA ASP A 188 29.87 -5.50 7.30
C ASP A 188 28.71 -6.22 8.04
N SER A 189 27.93 -7.05 7.35
CA SER A 189 26.71 -7.70 7.87
C SER A 189 25.63 -6.72 8.37
N SER A 190 25.71 -5.45 7.99
CA SER A 190 24.69 -4.44 8.30
C SER A 190 23.51 -4.57 7.36
N SER A 191 22.28 -4.52 7.89
CA SER A 191 21.07 -4.58 7.06
C SER A 191 20.93 -3.34 6.17
N VAL A 192 20.76 -3.59 4.87
CA VAL A 192 20.51 -2.59 3.82
C VAL A 192 19.01 -2.47 3.61
N ILE A 193 18.51 -1.25 3.49
CA ILE A 193 17.09 -0.99 3.20
C ILE A 193 16.98 -0.75 1.71
N ILE A 194 16.22 -1.61 1.03
CA ILE A 194 15.90 -1.45 -0.39
C ILE A 194 14.54 -0.76 -0.53
N SER A 195 14.48 0.21 -1.45
CA SER A 195 13.24 0.85 -1.86
C SER A 195 12.57 0.00 -2.94
N HIS A 196 11.25 -0.13 -2.88
CA HIS A 196 10.45 -0.84 -3.87
C HIS A 196 9.52 0.10 -4.65
N ARG A 197 9.72 1.40 -4.45
CA ARG A 197 9.08 2.49 -5.19
C ARG A 197 9.60 2.52 -6.62
N LEU A 198 8.82 3.11 -7.50
CA LEU A 198 9.17 3.20 -8.91
C LEU A 198 10.26 4.24 -9.12
N ALA A 199 11.49 3.80 -9.41
CA ALA A 199 12.58 4.72 -9.73
C ALA A 199 12.57 5.09 -11.21
N ALA A 200 12.87 6.36 -11.53
CA ALA A 200 12.86 6.84 -12.91
C ALA A 200 13.86 6.07 -13.81
N TYR A 201 14.99 5.64 -13.25
CA TYR A 201 16.03 4.88 -13.96
C TYR A 201 15.72 3.37 -14.08
N SER A 202 14.78 2.84 -13.28
CA SER A 202 14.38 1.44 -13.29
C SER A 202 13.07 1.21 -14.06
N LEU A 203 12.61 2.20 -14.82
CA LEU A 203 11.41 2.08 -15.62
C LEU A 203 11.64 1.01 -16.71
N PRO A 204 10.74 0.01 -16.84
CA PRO A 204 10.78 -0.92 -17.96
C PRO A 204 10.81 -0.13 -19.29
N TYR A 205 11.32 -0.73 -20.37
CA TYR A 205 11.33 -0.03 -21.66
C TYR A 205 9.91 0.10 -22.25
N VAL A 206 9.65 1.20 -22.94
CA VAL A 206 8.49 1.41 -23.82
C VAL A 206 9.01 1.98 -25.13
N GLU A 207 8.68 1.32 -26.25
CA GLU A 207 8.94 1.86 -27.58
C GLU A 207 8.10 3.14 -27.78
N LYS A 208 8.78 4.26 -28.07
CA LYS A 208 8.09 5.53 -28.40
C LYS A 208 7.22 5.31 -29.64
N ASN A 209 5.92 5.60 -29.53
CA ASN A 209 4.86 5.40 -30.54
C ASN A 209 4.26 3.98 -30.66
N ALA A 210 4.55 3.05 -29.74
CA ALA A 210 3.98 1.70 -29.81
C ALA A 210 2.47 1.62 -29.52
N PHE A 211 1.89 2.64 -28.88
CA PHE A 211 0.50 2.61 -28.41
C PHE A 211 -0.27 3.84 -28.88
N SER A 212 -1.44 3.62 -29.47
CA SER A 212 -2.34 4.68 -29.99
C SER A 212 -3.14 5.38 -28.90
N PHE A 213 -3.24 4.78 -27.71
CA PHE A 213 -3.94 5.31 -26.54
C PHE A 213 -3.02 5.24 -25.33
N GLY A 214 -2.64 6.39 -24.78
CA GLY A 214 -1.84 6.48 -23.57
C GLY A 214 -2.75 6.55 -22.36
N LEU A 215 -3.05 5.41 -21.76
CA LEU A 215 -3.80 5.35 -20.51
C LEU A 215 -2.88 5.75 -19.35
N THR A 216 -3.44 6.45 -18.37
CA THR A 216 -2.70 6.91 -17.18
C THR A 216 -3.40 6.43 -15.91
N LEU A 217 -2.66 5.86 -14.98
CA LEU A 217 -3.20 5.50 -13.68
C LEU A 217 -3.39 6.76 -12.84
N THR A 218 -4.65 7.14 -12.60
CA THR A 218 -4.96 8.35 -11.82
C THR A 218 -5.56 8.04 -10.46
N GLU A 219 -6.36 6.98 -10.34
CA GLU A 219 -7.04 6.60 -9.09
C GLU A 219 -6.77 5.13 -8.73
N ALA A 220 -6.49 4.88 -7.46
CA ALA A 220 -6.28 3.54 -6.91
C ALA A 220 -7.04 3.36 -5.59
N LEU A 221 -7.94 2.38 -5.55
CA LEU A 221 -8.59 1.93 -4.30
C LEU A 221 -7.82 0.72 -3.77
N VAL A 222 -7.33 0.82 -2.53
CA VAL A 222 -6.60 -0.23 -1.84
C VAL A 222 -7.42 -0.70 -0.65
N ILE A 223 -7.98 -1.89 -0.75
CA ILE A 223 -8.96 -2.46 0.18
C ILE A 223 -8.34 -3.65 0.91
N GLY A 224 -8.32 -3.61 2.24
CA GLY A 224 -7.81 -4.69 3.08
C GLY A 224 -8.86 -5.19 4.06
N CYS A 225 -9.26 -6.44 3.91
CA CYS A 225 -10.32 -7.12 4.64
C CYS A 225 -9.86 -8.40 5.35
N THR A 226 -8.66 -8.89 5.04
CA THR A 226 -8.08 -10.13 5.59
C THR A 226 -8.05 -10.13 7.11
N ARG A 227 -8.51 -11.25 7.72
CA ARG A 227 -8.66 -11.36 9.17
C ARG A 227 -7.34 -11.61 9.90
N ASN A 228 -6.50 -12.49 9.36
CA ASN A 228 -5.33 -13.05 10.05
C ASN A 228 -3.99 -12.42 9.62
N GLN A 229 -4.04 -11.25 8.98
CA GLN A 229 -2.84 -10.55 8.53
C GLN A 229 -2.39 -9.53 9.58
N VAL A 230 -1.08 -9.33 9.72
CA VAL A 230 -0.54 -8.31 10.61
C VAL A 230 -0.97 -6.91 10.14
N THR A 231 -1.40 -6.09 11.10
CA THR A 231 -1.88 -4.73 10.84
C THR A 231 -1.24 -3.73 11.79
N PHE A 232 -1.05 -2.50 11.31
CA PHE A 232 -0.67 -1.39 12.16
C PHE A 232 -1.25 -0.10 11.59
N GLY A 233 -1.85 0.74 12.43
CA GLY A 233 -2.38 2.03 12.00
C GLY A 233 -3.54 1.94 11.00
N GLU A 234 -4.38 0.91 11.09
CA GLU A 234 -5.55 0.66 10.20
C GLU A 234 -5.19 0.43 8.74
N PHE A 235 -4.09 -0.27 8.48
CA PHE A 235 -3.81 -0.91 7.21
C PHE A 235 -3.10 -2.24 7.44
N THR A 236 -3.28 -3.18 6.52
CA THR A 236 -2.63 -4.48 6.55
C THR A 236 -1.26 -4.42 5.87
N LEU A 237 -0.42 -5.44 6.07
CA LEU A 237 0.88 -5.54 5.40
C LEU A 237 0.75 -5.50 3.87
N ASP A 238 -0.26 -6.17 3.32
CA ASP A 238 -0.52 -6.16 1.87
C ASP A 238 -0.87 -4.75 1.36
N MET A 239 -1.73 -4.03 2.07
CA MET A 239 -2.06 -2.65 1.73
C MET A 239 -0.79 -1.79 1.73
N TYR A 240 0.06 -1.96 2.75
CA TYR A 240 1.33 -1.25 2.85
C TYR A 240 2.25 -1.52 1.65
N TRP A 241 2.39 -2.78 1.26
CA TRP A 241 3.20 -3.16 0.10
C TRP A 241 2.69 -2.54 -1.19
N ILE A 242 1.38 -2.62 -1.47
CA ILE A 242 0.77 -1.98 -2.65
C ILE A 242 0.95 -0.48 -2.63
N LEU A 243 0.81 0.17 -1.47
CA LEU A 243 1.09 1.60 -1.35
C LEU A 243 2.51 1.97 -1.74
N GLN A 244 3.52 1.15 -1.39
CA GLN A 244 4.89 1.41 -1.81
C GLN A 244 5.10 1.23 -3.32
N VAL A 245 4.36 0.32 -3.97
CA VAL A 245 4.44 0.11 -5.43
C VAL A 245 3.88 1.31 -6.20
N LEU A 246 2.82 1.93 -5.68
CA LEU A 246 2.11 3.05 -6.30
C LEU A 246 2.70 4.42 -5.94
N GLU A 247 4.02 4.47 -5.74
CA GLU A 247 4.78 5.68 -5.48
C GLU A 247 6.04 5.71 -6.33
N TYR A 248 6.35 6.87 -6.90
CA TYR A 248 7.68 7.16 -7.40
C TYR A 248 8.68 7.25 -6.24
N GLU A 249 9.92 6.89 -6.52
CA GLU A 249 11.02 7.10 -5.60
C GLU A 249 11.14 8.59 -5.28
N ILE A 250 11.24 8.91 -4.00
CA ILE A 250 11.51 10.28 -3.57
C ILE A 250 13.00 10.44 -3.85
N GLU A 251 13.36 11.24 -4.84
CA GLU A 251 14.74 11.67 -4.99
C GLU A 251 15.13 12.29 -3.65
N ASP A 252 16.00 11.61 -2.90
CA ASP A 252 16.67 12.17 -1.73
C ASP A 252 17.56 13.27 -2.30
N ASP A 253 16.94 14.42 -2.57
CA ASP A 253 17.62 15.64 -2.87
C ASP A 253 18.50 15.84 -1.63
N SER A 254 19.78 15.54 -1.77
CA SER A 254 20.80 15.72 -0.73
C SER A 254 20.80 17.17 -0.22
N ASN A 255 20.08 18.07 -0.88
CA ASN A 255 19.64 19.38 -0.44
C ASN A 255 18.70 19.41 0.79
N TYR A 256 17.93 18.37 1.12
CA TYR A 256 17.14 18.35 2.37
C TYR A 256 17.98 17.98 3.60
N ALA A 257 19.08 17.25 3.40
CA ALA A 257 20.06 16.95 4.47
C ALA A 257 21.16 18.03 4.56
N ASN A 258 21.51 18.68 3.45
CA ASN A 258 22.53 19.75 3.39
C ASN A 258 21.97 21.17 3.45
N HIS A 259 20.65 21.39 3.31
CA HIS A 259 20.04 22.56 3.94
C HIS A 259 20.10 22.32 5.43
N ARG A 260 21.17 22.85 6.01
CA ARG A 260 21.25 23.32 7.38
C ARG A 260 19.86 23.66 7.90
N VAL A 261 19.67 23.43 9.18
CA VAL A 261 18.59 23.92 10.05
C VAL A 261 18.50 25.47 10.05
N ASP A 262 18.98 26.15 9.00
CA ASP A 262 19.39 27.55 9.00
C ASP A 262 19.33 28.23 7.61
N SER A 263 18.47 27.79 6.69
CA SER A 263 18.17 28.56 5.47
C SER A 263 16.72 28.41 5.05
N SER A 264 15.92 29.40 5.46
CA SER A 264 14.52 29.59 5.08
C SER A 264 14.33 29.70 3.55
N PRO A 265 13.21 29.21 2.97
CA PRO A 265 12.61 29.94 1.87
C PRO A 265 11.98 31.21 2.45
N ALA A 266 12.31 32.37 1.88
CA ALA A 266 11.66 33.63 2.19
C ALA A 266 10.12 33.51 2.10
N PRO A 267 9.34 34.31 2.85
CA PRO A 267 7.88 34.29 2.80
C PRO A 267 7.43 34.62 1.37
N GLY A 268 6.88 33.62 0.67
CA GLY A 268 6.45 33.76 -0.73
C GLY A 268 6.82 32.58 -1.64
N LYS A 269 7.76 31.71 -1.27
CA LYS A 269 7.95 30.44 -1.96
C LYS A 269 7.03 29.39 -1.34
N SER A 270 5.90 29.10 -2.00
CA SER A 270 5.23 27.83 -1.78
C SER A 270 6.23 26.70 -2.07
N PHE A 271 6.05 25.54 -1.45
CA PHE A 271 6.69 24.30 -1.92
C PHE A 271 6.03 23.91 -3.25
N SER A 272 6.15 24.77 -4.27
CA SER A 272 5.98 24.35 -5.65
C SER A 272 7.25 23.58 -5.98
N VAL A 273 7.13 22.25 -5.99
CA VAL A 273 7.96 21.43 -6.86
C VAL A 273 8.01 22.18 -8.19
N SER A 274 9.21 22.57 -8.60
CA SER A 274 9.43 23.24 -9.87
C SER A 274 8.74 22.43 -10.96
N ASN A 275 7.67 22.98 -11.53
CA ASN A 275 7.13 22.59 -12.83
C ASN A 275 8.16 22.98 -13.91
N SER A 276 9.38 22.44 -13.83
CA SER A 276 10.25 22.34 -14.99
C SER A 276 9.60 21.28 -15.89
N GLY A 277 9.10 21.71 -17.04
CA GLY A 277 8.13 20.98 -17.85
C GLY A 277 8.51 19.54 -18.16
N GLU A 278 7.84 18.62 -17.47
CA GLU A 278 7.39 17.31 -17.95
C GLU A 278 6.14 16.96 -17.12
N SER A 279 4.96 17.18 -17.69
CA SER A 279 3.67 16.90 -17.06
C SER A 279 3.34 15.38 -17.01
N SER A 280 4.32 14.48 -16.88
CA SER A 280 4.09 13.04 -17.10
C SER A 280 4.16 12.13 -15.87
N ASN A 281 4.74 12.54 -14.73
CA ASN A 281 5.05 11.59 -13.64
C ASN A 281 4.46 12.00 -12.28
N ALA A 282 3.13 12.18 -12.20
CA ALA A 282 2.44 12.32 -10.92
C ALA A 282 2.10 10.94 -10.33
N ASN A 283 2.18 10.81 -9.00
CA ASN A 283 1.65 9.62 -8.31
C ASN A 283 0.13 9.54 -8.44
N PRO A 284 -0.46 8.34 -8.57
CA PRO A 284 -1.91 8.19 -8.55
C PRO A 284 -2.48 8.61 -7.20
N ARG A 285 -3.72 9.10 -7.21
CA ARG A 285 -4.50 9.28 -5.99
C ARG A 285 -4.87 7.92 -5.44
N LYS A 286 -4.78 7.78 -4.13
CA LYS A 286 -4.96 6.51 -3.41
C LYS A 286 -6.02 6.68 -2.34
N CYS A 287 -7.01 5.80 -2.36
CA CYS A 287 -8.03 5.68 -1.33
C CYS A 287 -7.81 4.37 -0.57
N LEU A 288 -7.65 4.47 0.76
CA LEU A 288 -7.34 3.35 1.64
C LEU A 288 -8.57 2.95 2.45
N LEU A 289 -9.04 1.72 2.24
CA LEU A 289 -10.24 1.20 2.90
C LEU A 289 -9.90 -0.07 3.69
N TYR A 290 -9.81 0.07 5.01
CA TYR A 290 -9.59 -1.07 5.92
C TYR A 290 -10.93 -1.55 6.47
N LYS A 291 -11.29 -2.81 6.17
CA LYS A 291 -12.54 -3.49 6.55
C LYS A 291 -13.78 -2.58 6.38
N PRO A 292 -14.01 -2.01 5.18
CA PRO A 292 -15.16 -1.13 4.95
C PRO A 292 -16.48 -1.92 5.00
N LYS A 293 -17.58 -1.23 5.31
CA LYS A 293 -18.92 -1.75 5.00
C LYS A 293 -19.19 -1.61 3.50
N PHE A 294 -20.10 -2.42 2.95
CA PHE A 294 -20.42 -2.39 1.51
C PHE A 294 -20.92 -1.03 1.01
N ASP A 295 -21.86 -0.40 1.71
CA ASP A 295 -22.39 0.93 1.40
C ASP A 295 -21.28 1.99 1.31
N PHE A 296 -20.35 1.93 2.26
CA PHE A 296 -19.20 2.80 2.30
C PHE A 296 -18.24 2.55 1.13
N LEU A 297 -17.97 1.28 0.81
CA LEU A 297 -17.13 0.91 -0.33
C LEU A 297 -17.76 1.41 -1.64
N LEU A 298 -19.07 1.18 -1.84
CA LEU A 298 -19.80 1.59 -3.03
C LEU A 298 -19.72 3.11 -3.25
N GLN A 299 -19.94 3.89 -2.20
CA GLN A 299 -19.81 5.35 -2.27
C GLN A 299 -18.41 5.75 -2.75
N HIS A 300 -17.34 5.18 -2.18
CA HIS A 300 -15.97 5.49 -2.56
C HIS A 300 -15.59 5.03 -3.97
N MET A 301 -16.11 3.89 -4.44
CA MET A 301 -15.94 3.43 -5.82
C MET A 301 -16.55 4.44 -6.80
N LEU A 302 -17.77 4.92 -6.52
CA LEU A 302 -18.45 5.90 -7.37
C LEU A 302 -17.77 7.27 -7.34
N CYS A 303 -17.36 7.77 -6.17
CA CYS A 303 -16.60 9.03 -6.06
C CYS A 303 -15.29 8.97 -6.84
N SER A 304 -14.57 7.85 -6.78
CA SER A 304 -13.31 7.70 -7.53
C SER A 304 -13.58 7.59 -9.02
N TYR A 305 -14.64 6.89 -9.43
CA TYR A 305 -15.06 6.78 -10.81
C TYR A 305 -15.42 8.14 -11.43
N GLU A 306 -16.09 9.00 -10.68
CA GLU A 306 -16.45 10.37 -11.11
C GLU A 306 -15.22 11.22 -11.42
N GLN A 307 -14.14 11.06 -10.64
CA GLN A 307 -12.90 11.83 -10.79
C GLN A 307 -12.03 11.41 -11.99
N LEU A 308 -12.30 10.26 -12.62
CA LEU A 308 -11.52 9.77 -13.75
C LEU A 308 -11.77 10.59 -15.03
N GLY A 309 -10.70 11.01 -15.70
CA GLY A 309 -10.75 11.56 -17.05
C GLY A 309 -11.02 10.51 -18.13
N PRO A 310 -11.04 10.90 -19.42
CA PRO A 310 -11.29 9.99 -20.54
C PRO A 310 -10.21 8.92 -20.73
N ASP A 311 -8.93 9.27 -20.51
CA ASP A 311 -7.77 8.37 -20.66
C ASP A 311 -7.22 7.90 -19.29
N SER A 312 -8.07 7.94 -18.26
CA SER A 312 -7.73 7.62 -16.88
C SER A 312 -8.12 6.20 -16.52
N VAL A 313 -7.24 5.52 -15.78
CA VAL A 313 -7.45 4.15 -15.30
C VAL A 313 -7.81 4.17 -13.84
N LEU A 314 -8.80 3.34 -13.48
CA LEU A 314 -9.07 2.95 -12.10
C LEU A 314 -8.31 1.67 -11.78
N LEU A 315 -7.54 1.66 -10.69
CA LEU A 315 -7.01 0.44 -10.09
C LEU A 315 -7.83 0.10 -8.85
N ILE A 316 -8.33 -1.12 -8.77
CA ILE A 316 -8.94 -1.66 -7.53
C ILE A 316 -8.08 -2.83 -7.07
N TYR A 317 -7.47 -2.70 -5.91
CA TYR A 317 -6.83 -3.80 -5.18
C TYR A 317 -7.71 -4.17 -4.00
N ILE A 318 -8.09 -5.45 -3.90
CA ILE A 318 -8.82 -5.99 -2.75
C ILE A 318 -8.13 -7.24 -2.22
N SER A 319 -7.88 -7.27 -0.92
CA SER A 319 -7.38 -8.44 -0.19
C SER A 319 -8.37 -8.84 0.90
N GLY A 320 -8.87 -10.08 0.85
CA GLY A 320 -9.86 -10.55 1.81
C GLY A 320 -10.29 -12.00 1.64
N ASP A 321 -10.95 -12.53 2.67
CA ASP A 321 -11.47 -13.89 2.65
C ASP A 321 -12.60 -14.01 1.62
N GLY A 322 -12.66 -15.14 0.92
CA GLY A 322 -13.68 -15.44 -0.06
C GLY A 322 -15.01 -15.81 0.59
N CYS A 323 -16.11 -15.36 -0.04
CA CYS A 323 -17.45 -15.86 0.22
C CYS A 323 -17.76 -16.95 -0.80
N SER A 324 -18.20 -18.12 -0.34
CA SER A 324 -18.55 -19.24 -1.20
C SER A 324 -19.69 -18.87 -2.17
N PRO A 325 -19.75 -19.54 -3.33
CA PRO A 325 -20.93 -19.54 -4.21
C PRO A 325 -22.20 -19.77 -3.40
N GLN A 326 -23.21 -18.92 -3.57
CA GLN A 326 -24.53 -19.13 -2.98
C GLN A 326 -25.50 -19.69 -4.03
N ALA A 327 -26.64 -20.21 -3.60
CA ALA A 327 -27.64 -20.81 -4.49
C ALA A 327 -28.08 -19.84 -5.60
N LYS A 328 -28.53 -20.40 -6.73
CA LYS A 328 -28.67 -19.71 -8.03
C LYS A 328 -29.61 -18.50 -7.94
N ALA A 329 -29.04 -17.30 -7.82
CA ALA A 329 -29.74 -16.04 -8.00
C ALA A 329 -30.06 -15.75 -9.47
N GLY A 330 -29.69 -16.65 -10.39
CA GLY A 330 -30.00 -16.57 -11.82
C GLY A 330 -29.06 -15.65 -12.59
N SER A 331 -27.94 -15.23 -11.97
CA SER A 331 -26.92 -14.37 -12.57
C SER A 331 -25.53 -14.91 -12.25
N GLU A 332 -24.79 -15.32 -13.28
CA GLU A 332 -23.44 -15.90 -13.17
C GLU A 332 -22.47 -15.03 -12.35
N SER A 333 -22.70 -13.71 -12.32
CA SER A 333 -21.83 -12.73 -11.67
C SER A 333 -22.07 -12.55 -10.16
N TYR A 334 -23.14 -13.13 -9.61
CA TYR A 334 -23.43 -13.16 -8.17
C TYR A 334 -23.42 -14.59 -7.61
N ASP A 335 -23.72 -15.57 -8.47
CA ASP A 335 -23.74 -16.99 -8.11
C ASP A 335 -22.33 -17.54 -7.80
N SER A 336 -21.27 -16.93 -8.33
CA SER A 336 -19.88 -17.36 -8.15
C SER A 336 -19.27 -16.98 -6.79
N GLY A 337 -20.01 -16.28 -5.93
CA GLY A 337 -19.51 -15.76 -4.67
C GLY A 337 -18.69 -14.47 -4.85
N GLY A 338 -17.99 -14.05 -3.80
CA GLY A 338 -17.30 -12.76 -3.79
C GLY A 338 -16.20 -12.66 -2.74
N VAL A 339 -15.80 -11.44 -2.39
CA VAL A 339 -14.82 -11.17 -1.32
C VAL A 339 -15.52 -10.52 -0.13
N VAL A 340 -15.30 -11.05 1.06
CA VAL A 340 -15.91 -10.54 2.30
C VAL A 340 -15.23 -9.21 2.70
N LEU A 341 -16.04 -8.22 3.09
CA LEU A 341 -15.58 -6.88 3.45
C LEU A 341 -15.41 -6.70 4.97
N ASN A 342 -16.52 -6.56 5.70
CA ASN A 342 -16.53 -6.38 7.15
C ASN A 342 -17.16 -7.59 7.85
N CYS A 343 -16.35 -8.35 8.59
CA CYS A 343 -16.81 -9.52 9.35
C CYS A 343 -17.23 -9.21 10.79
N GLY A 344 -17.14 -7.95 11.23
CA GLY A 344 -17.63 -7.55 12.54
C GLY A 344 -19.14 -7.46 12.54
N GLU A 345 -19.81 -8.60 12.79
CA GLU A 345 -21.12 -8.78 13.49
C GLU A 345 -21.95 -9.96 12.94
N VAL A 346 -21.76 -10.40 11.69
CA VAL A 346 -22.69 -11.37 11.09
C VAL A 346 -22.38 -12.83 11.44
N SER A 347 -21.13 -13.21 11.72
CA SER A 347 -20.77 -14.62 12.01
C SER A 347 -21.01 -15.10 13.43
N ARG A 348 -21.47 -14.26 14.37
CA ARG A 348 -21.81 -14.72 15.73
C ARG A 348 -23.31 -14.99 15.94
N ASN A 349 -24.18 -14.53 15.04
CA ASN A 349 -25.63 -14.72 15.18
C ASN A 349 -26.22 -15.74 14.20
N SER A 350 -25.41 -16.41 13.37
CA SER A 350 -25.86 -17.59 12.61
C SER A 350 -25.83 -18.87 13.46
N GLY A 351 -26.16 -18.76 14.75
CA GLY A 351 -26.28 -19.86 15.70
C GLY A 351 -27.71 -20.07 16.24
N ASP A 352 -28.66 -19.17 15.96
CA ASP A 352 -30.01 -19.20 16.56
C ASP A 352 -31.15 -18.93 15.56
N PHE A 353 -30.99 -19.27 14.27
CA PHE A 353 -32.14 -19.37 13.37
C PHE A 353 -32.50 -20.84 13.18
N VAL A 354 -33.65 -21.19 13.76
CA VAL A 354 -34.39 -22.45 13.57
C VAL A 354 -34.35 -22.83 12.10
N ASP A 355 -33.96 -24.09 11.83
CA ASP A 355 -34.03 -24.77 10.54
C ASP A 355 -35.36 -24.44 9.82
N ASP A 356 -35.32 -23.52 8.86
CA ASP A 356 -36.40 -23.32 7.90
C ASP A 356 -35.93 -23.89 6.56
N TYR A 357 -36.23 -25.18 6.37
CA TYR A 357 -35.72 -26.09 5.34
C TYR A 357 -36.07 -25.71 3.88
N TYR A 358 -36.63 -24.51 3.64
CA TYR A 358 -37.17 -24.06 2.34
C TYR A 358 -36.67 -22.69 1.86
N SER A 359 -35.78 -22.01 2.60
CA SER A 359 -35.25 -20.71 2.17
C SER A 359 -33.80 -20.84 1.73
N GLU A 360 -33.51 -20.58 0.45
CA GLU A 360 -32.13 -20.42 0.00
C GLU A 360 -31.43 -19.34 0.85
N PRO A 361 -30.21 -19.57 1.34
CA PRO A 361 -29.52 -18.59 2.18
C PRO A 361 -29.31 -17.29 1.40
N PRO A 362 -29.63 -16.11 1.97
CA PRO A 362 -29.53 -14.84 1.26
C PRO A 362 -28.07 -14.46 0.95
N CYS A 363 -27.89 -13.75 -0.18
CA CYS A 363 -26.63 -13.09 -0.57
C CYS A 363 -26.02 -12.35 0.62
N ASN A 364 -24.74 -12.59 0.87
CA ASN A 364 -24.03 -11.94 1.96
C ASN A 364 -23.87 -10.43 1.65
N LEU A 365 -24.67 -9.61 2.33
CA LEU A 365 -24.76 -8.16 2.14
C LEU A 365 -23.44 -7.41 2.43
N GLN A 366 -22.46 -8.06 3.06
CA GLN A 366 -21.13 -7.50 3.34
C GLN A 366 -20.03 -8.17 2.50
N CYS A 367 -20.37 -8.60 1.28
CA CYS A 367 -19.44 -9.07 0.27
C CYS A 367 -19.43 -8.16 -0.95
N LEU A 368 -18.27 -8.08 -1.61
CA LEU A 368 -18.13 -7.53 -2.95
C LEU A 368 -18.22 -8.68 -3.95
N TYR A 369 -19.22 -8.65 -4.82
CA TYR A 369 -19.40 -9.62 -5.90
C TYR A 369 -18.88 -9.06 -7.23
N PRO A 370 -18.50 -9.93 -8.18
CA PRO A 370 -18.14 -9.51 -9.54
C PRO A 370 -19.20 -8.61 -10.19
N GLY A 371 -20.48 -8.92 -9.93
CA GLY A 371 -21.62 -8.16 -10.45
C GLY A 371 -21.67 -6.68 -10.01
N ASP A 372 -21.16 -6.36 -8.82
CA ASP A 372 -21.17 -5.00 -8.28
C ASP A 372 -20.23 -4.04 -9.03
N LEU A 373 -19.27 -4.59 -9.78
CA LEU A 373 -18.25 -3.82 -10.48
C LEU A 373 -18.64 -3.47 -11.93
N TYR A 374 -19.70 -4.06 -12.49
CA TYR A 374 -20.15 -3.76 -13.86
C TYR A 374 -20.43 -2.27 -14.13
N PRO A 375 -21.01 -1.48 -13.22
CA PRO A 375 -21.20 -0.05 -13.41
C PRO A 375 -19.89 0.70 -13.68
N LEU A 376 -18.76 0.21 -13.16
CA LEU A 376 -17.43 0.82 -13.30
C LEU A 376 -16.76 0.50 -14.65
N LEU A 377 -17.21 -0.55 -15.37
CA LEU A 377 -16.60 -1.01 -16.62
C LEU A 377 -16.84 -0.09 -17.83
N ARG A 378 -17.47 1.08 -17.61
CA ARG A 378 -17.58 2.16 -18.60
C ARG A 378 -16.31 2.99 -18.73
N LYS A 379 -15.32 2.76 -17.86
CA LYS A 379 -13.96 3.32 -17.94
C LYS A 379 -12.93 2.19 -17.80
N PRO A 380 -11.67 2.40 -18.22
CA PRO A 380 -10.61 1.40 -18.07
C PRO A 380 -10.39 0.99 -16.60
N LEU A 381 -10.40 -0.31 -16.33
CA LEU A 381 -10.26 -0.87 -14.98
C LEU A 381 -9.17 -1.96 -14.92
N LEU A 382 -8.22 -1.82 -14.01
CA LEU A 382 -7.34 -2.90 -13.56
C LEU A 382 -7.82 -3.38 -12.20
N LEU A 383 -8.25 -4.63 -12.09
CA LEU A 383 -8.72 -5.25 -10.86
C LEU A 383 -7.68 -6.28 -10.38
N ILE A 384 -7.28 -6.19 -9.11
CA ILE A 384 -6.39 -7.15 -8.45
C ILE A 384 -7.13 -7.73 -7.26
N VAL A 385 -7.38 -9.04 -7.29
CA VAL A 385 -8.15 -9.76 -6.28
C VAL A 385 -7.27 -10.77 -5.57
N GLU A 386 -6.96 -10.48 -4.31
CA GLU A 386 -6.28 -11.38 -3.38
C GLU A 386 -7.32 -12.06 -2.48
N SER A 387 -7.68 -13.29 -2.82
CA SER A 387 -8.70 -14.06 -2.10
C SER A 387 -8.67 -15.54 -2.47
N ASN A 388 -9.05 -16.42 -1.53
CA ASN A 388 -9.31 -17.82 -1.84
C ASN A 388 -10.61 -18.03 -2.66
N ASN A 389 -11.34 -16.97 -3.02
CA ASN A 389 -12.38 -17.01 -4.06
C ASN A 389 -12.12 -15.99 -5.18
N SER A 390 -10.85 -15.63 -5.42
CA SER A 390 -10.47 -14.61 -6.42
C SER A 390 -10.95 -14.96 -7.83
N THR A 391 -11.07 -16.25 -8.15
CA THR A 391 -11.43 -16.75 -9.47
C THR A 391 -12.87 -16.48 -9.89
N ALA A 392 -13.74 -16.15 -8.93
CA ALA A 392 -15.11 -15.68 -9.22
C ALA A 392 -15.12 -14.47 -10.16
N PHE A 393 -14.06 -13.65 -10.12
CA PHE A 393 -13.93 -12.44 -10.93
C PHE A 393 -13.37 -12.69 -12.35
N LEU A 394 -12.87 -13.89 -12.66
CA LEU A 394 -12.29 -14.19 -13.99
C LEU A 394 -13.35 -14.23 -15.11
N SER A 395 -14.60 -14.50 -14.76
CA SER A 395 -15.73 -14.54 -15.70
C SER A 395 -16.19 -13.15 -16.16
N MET A 396 -15.75 -12.09 -15.47
CA MET A 396 -16.08 -10.72 -15.83
C MET A 396 -15.60 -10.38 -17.23
N LYS A 397 -16.47 -9.71 -18.01
CA LYS A 397 -16.16 -9.23 -19.36
C LYS A 397 -16.42 -7.73 -19.46
N SER A 398 -15.63 -7.06 -20.29
CA SER A 398 -15.90 -5.66 -20.62
C SER A 398 -17.20 -5.54 -21.41
N LEU A 399 -18.21 -4.91 -20.82
CA LEU A 399 -19.52 -4.72 -21.45
C LEU A 399 -19.55 -3.50 -22.38
N PHE A 400 -18.61 -2.56 -22.23
CA PHE A 400 -18.62 -1.27 -22.92
C PHE A 400 -17.42 -1.07 -23.85
N GLY A 401 -16.66 -2.13 -24.14
CA GLY A 401 -15.48 -2.09 -25.00
C GLY A 401 -14.28 -1.35 -24.39
N GLN A 402 -14.35 -1.02 -23.09
CA GLN A 402 -13.23 -0.43 -22.34
C GLN A 402 -12.25 -1.50 -21.89
N PRO A 403 -10.94 -1.22 -21.82
CA PRO A 403 -9.96 -2.16 -21.31
C PRO A 403 -10.28 -2.63 -19.89
N LEU A 404 -10.24 -3.95 -19.69
CA LEU A 404 -10.40 -4.60 -18.39
C LEU A 404 -9.31 -5.66 -18.26
N ILE A 405 -8.58 -5.62 -17.14
CA ILE A 405 -7.75 -6.75 -16.71
C ILE A 405 -8.13 -7.10 -15.28
N VAL A 406 -8.36 -8.38 -15.05
CA VAL A 406 -8.51 -8.96 -13.71
C VAL A 406 -7.28 -9.84 -13.44
N MET A 407 -6.57 -9.57 -12.35
CA MET A 407 -5.47 -10.39 -11.84
C MET A 407 -5.90 -11.04 -10.52
N CYS A 408 -5.94 -12.35 -10.49
CA CYS A 408 -6.39 -13.16 -9.36
C CYS A 408 -5.20 -13.87 -8.73
N SER A 409 -5.19 -13.86 -7.40
CA SER A 409 -4.30 -14.68 -6.59
C SER A 409 -4.53 -16.17 -6.80
N PRO A 410 -3.60 -17.03 -6.36
CA PRO A 410 -3.92 -18.42 -6.07
C PRO A 410 -5.15 -18.55 -5.18
N VAL A 411 -5.94 -19.60 -5.41
CA VAL A 411 -7.14 -19.95 -4.63
C VAL A 411 -6.74 -20.66 -3.34
N ASP A 412 -5.64 -21.41 -3.41
CA ASP A 412 -5.07 -22.14 -2.28
C ASP A 412 -3.54 -21.98 -2.28
N MET A 413 -2.89 -22.41 -1.21
CA MET A 413 -1.44 -22.39 -1.04
C MET A 413 -0.94 -23.74 -0.52
N PRO A 414 0.33 -24.12 -0.78
CA PRO A 414 0.94 -25.29 -0.15
C PRO A 414 0.86 -25.25 1.39
N LEU A 415 0.66 -26.39 2.04
CA LEU A 415 0.43 -26.51 3.49
C LEU A 415 1.48 -25.78 4.36
N PHE A 416 2.77 -25.87 3.99
CA PHE A 416 3.86 -25.22 4.74
C PHE A 416 3.76 -23.68 4.77
N LEU A 417 2.99 -23.09 3.84
CA LEU A 417 2.71 -21.64 3.78
C LEU A 417 1.41 -21.29 4.50
N GLN A 418 0.44 -22.19 4.53
CA GLN A 418 -0.81 -22.00 5.30
C GLN A 418 -0.53 -21.90 6.81
N GLU A 419 0.51 -22.58 7.30
CA GLU A 419 0.93 -22.56 8.72
C GLU A 419 1.67 -21.27 9.15
N GLN A 420 2.00 -20.38 8.20
CA GLN A 420 2.69 -19.10 8.46
C GLN A 420 1.82 -17.87 8.13
N PRO A 421 0.55 -17.78 8.59
CA PRO A 421 -0.44 -16.81 8.10
C PRO A 421 -0.16 -15.36 8.52
N GLN A 422 0.82 -15.12 9.40
CA GLN A 422 1.17 -13.76 9.84
C GLN A 422 1.97 -12.97 8.79
N ARG A 423 2.48 -13.62 7.74
CA ARG A 423 3.16 -12.93 6.64
C ARG A 423 2.13 -12.48 5.60
N GLY A 424 2.43 -11.39 4.90
CA GLY A 424 1.57 -10.88 3.84
C GLY A 424 1.34 -11.91 2.74
N SER A 425 0.42 -11.66 1.82
CA SER A 425 0.18 -12.57 0.70
C SER A 425 1.43 -12.75 -0.15
N ILE A 426 1.72 -14.00 -0.56
CA ILE A 426 2.80 -14.29 -1.50
C ILE A 426 2.55 -13.60 -2.84
N PHE A 427 1.29 -13.60 -3.30
CA PHE A 427 0.93 -12.95 -4.54
C PHE A 427 1.20 -11.45 -4.47
N THR A 428 0.74 -10.79 -3.42
CA THR A 428 1.00 -9.36 -3.19
C THR A 428 2.49 -9.08 -2.98
N MET A 429 3.23 -9.99 -2.35
CA MET A 429 4.69 -9.88 -2.22
C MET A 429 5.38 -9.94 -3.58
N PHE A 430 4.94 -10.79 -4.51
CA PHE A 430 5.43 -10.77 -5.89
C PHE A 430 5.10 -9.43 -6.57
N LEU A 431 3.86 -8.93 -6.42
CA LEU A 431 3.50 -7.62 -6.96
C LEU A 431 4.30 -6.47 -6.32
N HIS A 432 4.80 -6.64 -5.10
CA HIS A 432 5.61 -5.66 -4.37
C HIS A 432 7.11 -5.70 -4.74
N CYS A 433 7.71 -6.88 -4.66
CA CYS A 433 9.11 -7.13 -4.99
C CYS A 433 9.29 -8.60 -5.38
N PRO A 434 9.33 -8.92 -6.69
CA PRO A 434 9.44 -10.31 -7.13
C PRO A 434 10.71 -11.03 -6.66
N LEU A 435 11.83 -10.33 -6.49
CA LEU A 435 13.05 -10.95 -6.00
C LEU A 435 12.92 -11.35 -4.53
N THR A 436 12.31 -10.52 -3.67
CA THR A 436 12.00 -10.90 -2.29
C THR A 436 11.08 -12.13 -2.26
N ALA A 437 10.03 -12.13 -3.10
CA ALA A 437 9.09 -13.24 -3.17
C ALA A 437 9.74 -14.54 -3.68
N TYR A 438 10.60 -14.43 -4.70
CA TYR A 438 11.38 -15.54 -5.23
C TYR A 438 12.30 -16.14 -4.17
N CYS A 439 13.05 -15.29 -3.46
CA CYS A 439 13.88 -15.71 -2.33
C CYS A 439 13.04 -16.40 -1.25
N PHE A 440 11.88 -15.82 -0.89
CA PHE A 440 10.99 -16.39 0.11
C PHE A 440 10.50 -17.81 -0.27
N VAL A 441 9.99 -18.01 -1.48
CA VAL A 441 9.51 -19.34 -1.91
C VAL A 441 10.64 -20.36 -2.03
N CYS A 442 11.87 -19.89 -2.28
CA CYS A 442 13.09 -20.70 -2.27
C CYS A 442 13.73 -20.87 -0.88
N ASN A 443 13.06 -20.39 0.19
CA ASN A 443 13.53 -20.46 1.58
C ASN A 443 14.86 -19.71 1.84
N ILE A 444 15.10 -18.61 1.13
CA ILE A 444 16.24 -17.71 1.32
C ILE A 444 15.80 -16.56 2.23
N VAL A 445 16.37 -16.50 3.44
CA VAL A 445 16.04 -15.46 4.45
C VAL A 445 17.09 -14.35 4.54
N ARG A 446 18.27 -14.54 3.96
CA ARG A 446 19.38 -13.59 4.02
C ARG A 446 20.17 -13.60 2.72
N ILE A 447 20.53 -12.43 2.21
CA ILE A 447 21.26 -12.29 0.95
C ILE A 447 22.25 -11.11 1.02
N PRO A 448 23.51 -11.26 0.56
CA PRO A 448 24.42 -10.13 0.41
C PRO A 448 23.96 -9.15 -0.67
N VAL A 449 24.15 -7.85 -0.45
CA VAL A 449 23.71 -6.79 -1.37
C VAL A 449 24.28 -6.95 -2.78
N ALA A 450 25.55 -7.33 -2.91
CA ALA A 450 26.16 -7.57 -4.22
C ALA A 450 25.50 -8.74 -4.99
N LEU A 451 25.04 -9.78 -4.28
CA LEU A 451 24.29 -10.88 -4.90
C LEU A 451 22.87 -10.45 -5.23
N TRP A 452 22.23 -9.66 -4.35
CA TRP A 452 20.93 -9.05 -4.61
C TRP A 452 20.93 -8.22 -5.89
N ASP A 453 21.91 -7.33 -6.08
CA ASP A 453 22.01 -6.48 -7.27
C ASP A 453 22.18 -7.30 -8.55
N LYS A 454 22.99 -8.37 -8.49
CA LYS A 454 23.15 -9.32 -9.60
C LYS A 454 21.83 -10.03 -9.94
N CYS A 455 21.06 -10.42 -8.93
CA CYS A 455 19.76 -11.06 -9.10
C CYS A 455 18.72 -10.06 -9.63
N GLN A 456 18.72 -8.83 -9.13
CA GLN A 456 17.83 -7.76 -9.59
C GLN A 456 18.07 -7.44 -11.06
N ALA A 457 19.34 -7.34 -11.48
CA ALA A 457 19.69 -7.19 -12.91
C ALA A 457 19.20 -8.38 -13.76
N HIS A 458 19.05 -9.57 -13.18
CA HIS A 458 18.47 -10.72 -13.87
C HIS A 458 16.94 -10.63 -13.97
N VAL A 459 16.28 -10.14 -12.92
CA VAL A 459 14.84 -9.81 -12.95
C VAL A 459 14.55 -8.72 -14.00
N ASP A 460 15.43 -7.73 -14.15
CA ASP A 460 15.27 -6.69 -15.16
C ASP A 460 15.41 -7.23 -16.59
N LYS A 461 16.28 -8.23 -16.82
CA LYS A 461 16.34 -8.97 -18.09
C LYS A 461 15.04 -9.73 -18.36
N PHE A 462 14.45 -10.35 -17.33
CA PHE A 462 13.13 -10.98 -17.45
C PHE A 462 12.09 -9.94 -17.87
N TYR A 463 12.05 -8.77 -17.24
CA TYR A 463 11.11 -7.71 -17.60
C TYR A 463 11.28 -7.23 -19.04
N ALA A 464 12.52 -7.09 -19.51
CA ALA A 464 12.78 -6.69 -20.89
C ALA A 464 12.23 -7.72 -21.90
N GLU A 465 12.41 -9.02 -21.63
CA GLU A 465 11.88 -10.07 -22.51
C GLU A 465 10.35 -10.22 -22.40
N ALA A 466 9.81 -10.17 -21.18
CA ALA A 466 8.37 -10.23 -20.94
C ALA A 466 7.65 -9.04 -21.59
N SER A 467 8.23 -7.84 -21.51
CA SER A 467 7.79 -6.65 -22.22
C SER A 467 7.69 -6.90 -23.72
N ARG A 468 8.76 -7.42 -24.33
CA ARG A 468 8.82 -7.71 -25.76
C ARG A 468 7.72 -8.68 -26.19
N LEU A 469 7.45 -9.71 -25.39
CA LEU A 469 6.40 -10.69 -25.65
C LEU A 469 5.00 -10.08 -25.54
N LEU A 470 4.73 -9.31 -24.47
CA LEU A 470 3.44 -8.64 -24.25
C LEU A 470 3.08 -7.68 -25.40
N VAL A 471 4.03 -6.87 -25.84
CA VAL A 471 3.77 -5.82 -26.84
C VAL A 471 3.67 -6.38 -28.25
N ARG A 472 4.54 -7.35 -28.61
CA ARG A 472 4.65 -7.84 -30.00
C ARG A 472 3.72 -9.00 -30.31
N SER A 473 3.26 -9.76 -29.31
CA SER A 473 2.37 -10.89 -29.55
C SER A 473 1.00 -10.40 -30.05
N LYS A 474 0.49 -11.02 -31.11
CA LYS A 474 -0.87 -10.78 -31.63
C LYS A 474 -1.95 -11.51 -30.84
N LEU A 475 -1.57 -12.52 -30.07
CA LEU A 475 -2.47 -13.32 -29.23
C LEU A 475 -2.79 -12.63 -27.90
N VAL A 476 -1.98 -11.67 -27.49
CA VAL A 476 -2.23 -10.85 -26.29
C VAL A 476 -3.36 -9.87 -26.57
N ASP A 477 -4.37 -9.92 -25.70
CA ASP A 477 -5.50 -9.00 -25.72
C ASP A 477 -5.04 -7.53 -25.69
N SER A 478 -5.77 -6.67 -26.42
CA SER A 478 -5.42 -5.25 -26.54
C SER A 478 -5.44 -4.51 -25.21
N SER A 479 -6.18 -4.99 -24.21
CA SER A 479 -6.25 -4.41 -22.86
C SER A 479 -4.86 -4.39 -22.20
N TYR A 480 -4.08 -5.47 -22.31
CA TYR A 480 -2.71 -5.52 -21.79
C TYR A 480 -1.83 -4.44 -22.41
N LYS A 481 -1.96 -4.22 -23.73
CA LYS A 481 -1.20 -3.20 -24.45
C LYS A 481 -1.63 -1.78 -24.06
N ALA A 482 -2.93 -1.56 -23.85
CA ALA A 482 -3.45 -0.27 -23.41
C ALA A 482 -2.90 0.13 -22.04
N PHE A 483 -2.96 -0.78 -21.07
CA PHE A 483 -2.45 -0.54 -19.71
C PHE A 483 -0.92 -0.49 -19.63
N TYR A 484 -0.20 -1.13 -20.56
CA TYR A 484 1.27 -1.14 -20.58
C TYR A 484 1.90 0.25 -20.78
N SER A 485 1.14 1.23 -21.28
CA SER A 485 1.63 2.60 -21.49
C SER A 485 1.95 3.33 -20.18
N ASP A 486 1.20 3.06 -19.10
CA ASP A 486 1.42 3.62 -17.78
C ASP A 486 2.57 2.89 -17.04
N ALA A 487 3.40 3.64 -16.31
CA ALA A 487 4.57 3.09 -15.65
C ALA A 487 4.25 2.16 -14.47
N PHE A 488 3.22 2.47 -13.67
CA PHE A 488 2.81 1.64 -12.54
C PHE A 488 2.10 0.37 -13.02
N LEU A 489 1.16 0.51 -13.95
CA LEU A 489 0.41 -0.63 -14.50
C LEU A 489 1.34 -1.61 -15.20
N ARG A 490 2.25 -1.11 -16.04
CA ARG A 490 3.31 -1.91 -16.67
C ARG A 490 4.17 -2.65 -15.67
N THR A 491 4.57 -1.99 -14.59
CA THR A 491 5.36 -2.62 -13.52
C THR A 491 4.57 -3.76 -12.88
N LEU A 492 3.29 -3.54 -12.53
CA LEU A 492 2.42 -4.58 -11.97
C LEU A 492 2.23 -5.77 -12.92
N LEU A 493 2.01 -5.52 -14.22
CA LEU A 493 1.85 -6.57 -15.23
C LEU A 493 3.12 -7.44 -15.36
N LEU A 494 4.30 -6.82 -15.38
CA LEU A 494 5.57 -7.52 -15.47
C LEU A 494 5.88 -8.34 -14.20
N ARG A 495 5.55 -7.80 -13.02
CA ARG A 495 5.66 -8.51 -11.74
C ARG A 495 4.68 -9.68 -11.65
N PHE A 496 3.46 -9.51 -12.16
CA PHE A 496 2.47 -10.58 -12.28
C PHE A 496 2.95 -11.71 -13.19
N LEU A 497 3.53 -11.38 -14.36
CA LEU A 497 4.12 -12.38 -15.25
C LEU A 497 5.28 -13.14 -14.59
N PHE A 498 6.14 -12.44 -13.86
CA PHE A 498 7.23 -13.08 -13.11
C PHE A 498 6.69 -14.03 -12.03
N CYS A 499 5.63 -13.62 -11.31
CA CYS A 499 4.91 -14.45 -10.35
C CYS A 499 4.38 -15.74 -11.00
N GLN A 500 3.65 -15.61 -12.12
CA GLN A 500 3.11 -16.75 -12.85
C GLN A 500 4.20 -17.71 -13.34
N CYS A 501 5.28 -17.20 -13.95
CA CYS A 501 6.39 -18.04 -14.42
C CYS A 501 7.07 -18.77 -13.25
N THR A 502 7.36 -18.05 -12.17
CA THR A 502 8.06 -18.61 -11.00
C THR A 502 7.25 -19.73 -10.34
N LEU A 503 5.97 -19.47 -10.00
CA LEU A 503 5.14 -20.44 -9.30
C LEU A 503 4.82 -21.66 -10.17
N ARG A 504 4.64 -21.50 -11.49
CA ARG A 504 4.44 -22.63 -12.41
C ARG A 504 5.61 -23.61 -12.46
N MET A 505 6.82 -23.09 -12.27
CA MET A 505 8.04 -23.90 -12.35
C MET A 505 8.47 -24.46 -11.01
N HIS A 506 8.13 -23.78 -9.91
CA HIS A 506 8.57 -24.16 -8.58
C HIS A 506 7.89 -25.47 -8.13
N ARG A 507 8.68 -26.45 -7.69
CA ARG A 507 8.23 -27.84 -7.42
C ARG A 507 7.09 -27.95 -6.39
N ASN A 508 7.03 -27.02 -5.44
CA ASN A 508 5.99 -27.03 -4.39
C ASN A 508 4.64 -26.46 -4.87
N PHE A 509 4.62 -25.77 -6.02
CA PHE A 509 3.43 -25.13 -6.57
C PHE A 509 2.99 -25.79 -7.88
N ARG A 510 3.95 -26.24 -8.70
CA ARG A 510 3.67 -26.95 -9.96
C ARG A 510 2.82 -28.19 -9.70
N GLY A 511 1.84 -28.42 -10.58
CA GLY A 511 0.95 -29.59 -10.52
C GLY A 511 -0.41 -29.35 -9.87
N ASN A 512 -0.60 -28.26 -9.12
CA ASN A 512 -1.93 -27.83 -8.67
C ASN A 512 -2.28 -26.46 -9.25
N HIS A 513 -3.32 -26.40 -10.07
CA HIS A 513 -3.78 -25.16 -10.70
C HIS A 513 -4.31 -24.13 -9.68
N ASP A 514 -4.76 -24.58 -8.51
CA ASP A 514 -5.27 -23.69 -7.45
C ASP A 514 -4.14 -22.92 -6.75
N TYR A 515 -2.89 -23.39 -6.88
CA TYR A 515 -1.69 -22.72 -6.36
C TYR A 515 -1.13 -21.66 -7.31
N LEU A 516 -1.78 -21.43 -8.45
CA LEU A 516 -1.28 -20.55 -9.50
C LEU A 516 -2.15 -19.29 -9.64
N PRO A 517 -1.53 -18.11 -9.78
CA PRO A 517 -2.26 -16.89 -10.07
C PRO A 517 -2.79 -16.93 -11.50
N ARG A 518 -3.97 -16.35 -11.70
CA ARG A 518 -4.71 -16.35 -12.97
C ARG A 518 -5.10 -14.94 -13.37
N SER A 519 -5.39 -14.74 -14.65
CA SER A 519 -5.87 -13.45 -15.14
C SER A 519 -6.98 -13.59 -16.17
N SER A 520 -7.75 -12.52 -16.34
CA SER A 520 -8.73 -12.36 -17.40
C SER A 520 -8.50 -11.00 -18.08
N PRO A 521 -8.27 -10.94 -19.40
CA PRO A 521 -8.12 -12.06 -20.33
C PRO A 521 -6.91 -12.97 -19.99
N PRO A 522 -6.97 -14.28 -20.25
CA PRO A 522 -5.88 -15.20 -19.88
C PRO A 522 -4.60 -14.95 -20.68
N LEU A 523 -3.46 -14.92 -19.99
CA LEU A 523 -2.12 -14.83 -20.62
C LEU A 523 -1.58 -16.20 -21.08
N GLU A 524 -2.19 -17.29 -20.60
CA GLU A 524 -1.85 -18.66 -20.99
C GLU A 524 -2.15 -18.93 -22.46
N ASP A 525 -3.29 -18.44 -22.95
CA ASP A 525 -3.72 -18.55 -24.35
C ASP A 525 -2.72 -17.86 -25.32
N ALA A 526 -1.96 -16.90 -24.81
CA ALA A 526 -0.92 -16.21 -25.58
C ALA A 526 0.45 -16.92 -25.51
N GLU A 527 0.54 -18.06 -24.82
CA GLU A 527 1.75 -18.88 -24.58
C GLU A 527 2.94 -18.10 -23.97
N ILE A 528 2.71 -16.89 -23.45
CA ILE A 528 3.78 -16.03 -22.93
C ILE A 528 4.48 -16.69 -21.76
N VAL A 529 3.71 -17.24 -20.82
CA VAL A 529 4.24 -17.83 -19.60
C VAL A 529 4.98 -19.14 -19.87
N GLN A 530 4.77 -19.76 -21.04
CA GLN A 530 5.48 -20.96 -21.48
C GLN A 530 6.68 -20.63 -22.37
N SER A 531 7.00 -19.34 -22.57
CA SER A 531 8.13 -18.93 -23.39
C SER A 531 9.45 -19.52 -22.87
N PRO A 532 10.22 -20.23 -23.71
CA PRO A 532 11.51 -20.81 -23.30
C PRO A 532 12.49 -19.76 -22.77
N ASN A 533 12.42 -18.52 -23.27
CA ASN A 533 13.30 -17.44 -22.83
C ASN A 533 12.97 -16.98 -21.40
N LEU A 534 11.68 -16.84 -21.07
CA LEU A 534 11.26 -16.48 -19.70
C LEU A 534 11.58 -17.60 -18.72
N ILE A 535 11.29 -18.85 -19.09
CA ILE A 535 11.63 -20.05 -18.32
C ILE A 535 13.14 -20.08 -18.03
N ARG A 536 13.98 -19.87 -19.03
CA ARG A 536 15.44 -19.83 -18.86
C ARG A 536 15.88 -18.75 -17.88
N LEU A 537 15.31 -17.55 -17.94
CA LEU A 537 15.67 -16.46 -17.03
C LEU A 537 15.26 -16.78 -15.57
N VAL A 538 14.13 -17.47 -15.36
CA VAL A 538 13.73 -17.95 -14.03
C VAL A 538 14.71 -19.01 -13.50
N LEU A 539 15.19 -19.93 -14.35
CA LEU A 539 16.15 -20.96 -13.96
C LEU A 539 17.57 -20.41 -13.76
N ASP A 540 18.01 -19.47 -14.60
CA ASP A 540 19.28 -18.79 -14.46
C ASP A 540 19.34 -18.02 -13.12
N LEU A 541 18.24 -17.38 -12.71
CA LEU A 541 18.12 -16.80 -11.38
C LEU A 541 18.25 -17.87 -10.28
N ALA A 542 17.63 -19.04 -10.45
CA ALA A 542 17.78 -20.16 -9.51
C ALA A 542 19.24 -20.63 -9.41
N CYS A 543 19.96 -20.68 -10.54
CA CYS A 543 21.38 -21.00 -10.57
C CYS A 543 22.23 -19.96 -9.85
N ILE A 544 21.94 -18.66 -10.02
CA ILE A 544 22.67 -17.57 -9.35
C ILE A 544 22.51 -17.65 -7.83
N LEU A 545 21.32 -18.04 -7.37
CA LEU A 545 20.97 -18.19 -5.96
C LEU A 545 21.26 -19.58 -5.37
N ASP A 546 21.79 -20.51 -6.17
CA ASP A 546 22.05 -21.90 -5.79
C ASP A 546 20.80 -22.65 -5.24
N VAL A 547 19.64 -22.40 -5.87
CA VAL A 547 18.34 -23.00 -5.50
C VAL A 547 17.66 -23.73 -6.66
N LEU A 548 18.45 -24.17 -7.64
CA LEU A 548 17.95 -24.87 -8.84
C LEU A 548 17.17 -26.15 -8.50
N SER A 549 17.48 -26.79 -7.38
CA SER A 549 16.75 -27.96 -6.85
C SER A 549 15.28 -27.69 -6.51
N ALA A 550 14.89 -26.42 -6.33
CA ALA A 550 13.50 -26.02 -6.14
C ALA A 550 12.69 -26.05 -7.44
N PHE A 551 13.35 -26.07 -8.60
CA PHE A 551 12.72 -26.00 -9.93
C PHE A 551 12.93 -27.25 -10.77
N ARG A 552 13.95 -28.06 -10.49
CA ARG A 552 14.20 -29.34 -11.19
C ARG A 552 13.23 -30.45 -10.76
N GLU A 553 13.03 -31.42 -11.64
CA GLU A 553 12.44 -32.71 -11.28
C GLU A 553 13.49 -33.55 -10.55
N SER A 554 13.06 -34.25 -9.49
CA SER A 554 13.93 -35.10 -8.68
C SER A 554 14.52 -36.30 -9.44
N ASP A 555 14.16 -36.48 -10.72
CA ASP A 555 14.54 -37.63 -11.55
C ASP A 555 15.49 -37.32 -12.72
N GLU A 556 16.07 -36.11 -12.81
CA GLU A 556 17.28 -35.93 -13.65
C GLU A 556 18.51 -36.36 -12.84
N THR A 557 18.62 -37.67 -12.70
CA THR A 557 19.88 -38.34 -12.33
C THR A 557 20.95 -37.90 -13.32
N VAL A 558 22.02 -37.32 -12.76
CA VAL A 558 23.29 -37.14 -13.44
C VAL A 558 23.75 -38.52 -13.90
N CYS A 559 23.73 -38.76 -15.22
CA CYS A 559 24.54 -39.80 -15.85
C CYS A 559 25.93 -39.24 -16.16
#